data_AF-F4CV96-F1
#
_entry.id   AF-F4CV96-F1
#
_cell.length_a   1.000
_cell.length_b   1.000
_cell.length_c   1.000
_cell.angle_alpha   90.00
_cell.angle_beta   90.00
_cell.angle_gamma   90.00
#
_symmetry.space_group_name_H-M   'P 1'
#
loop_
_entity.id
_entity.type
_entity.pdbx_description
1 polymer ?
#
loop_
_entity_poly.entity_id
_entity_poly.type
_entity_poly.pdbx_seq_one_letter_code
_entity_poly.pdbx_strand_id
1 'polypeptide(L)'
;MSNPNGPNGQAGPGGEHEGERVVVRDRRRIDPLTGEVRTPAGDEPAGAPAPGAPESTTDPRIEELQAEVAERTADLQRVSAEYANYRRRVDRDREVVLATARAQVAADLLPVVDDIERAEQHGDLNGPFKAVADKVVDVLTKLGLEPFGVDGEPFDPSVHEAVQHEESDATGPTVTVLAAVLRRGYRLGDRVLRPAMVTVVDRSATEAPTTDGSAVGEAEPQQTDKQHPEQH
;
A
#
# COMPACT_ATOMS: atom_id res chain seq x y z
N MET A 1 -44.62 72.96 37.81
CA MET A 1 -43.18 73.01 37.48
C MET A 1 -43.01 72.23 36.19
N SER A 2 -43.22 72.86 35.03
CA SER A 2 -42.28 73.70 34.25
C SER A 2 -41.41 72.87 33.28
N ASN A 3 -41.96 72.68 32.06
CA ASN A 3 -41.43 73.02 30.72
C ASN A 3 -40.02 72.55 30.24
N PRO A 4 -39.71 72.62 28.92
CA PRO A 4 -39.07 71.57 28.13
C PRO A 4 -37.80 72.06 27.38
N ASN A 5 -37.30 71.26 26.44
CA ASN A 5 -36.60 71.66 25.21
C ASN A 5 -35.22 72.39 25.27
N GLY A 6 -34.22 71.81 24.60
CA GLY A 6 -33.23 72.58 23.82
C GLY A 6 -31.72 72.45 24.16
N PRO A 7 -30.82 72.70 23.19
CA PRO A 7 -29.56 71.95 22.94
C PRO A 7 -28.28 72.83 22.88
N ASN A 8 -27.22 72.37 22.19
CA ASN A 8 -25.88 72.98 21.90
C ASN A 8 -24.85 72.91 23.04
N GLY A 9 -23.55 72.71 22.86
CA GLY A 9 -22.65 72.74 21.68
C GLY A 9 -21.29 73.33 22.14
N GLN A 10 -20.16 72.93 21.50
CA GLN A 10 -18.78 73.49 21.61
C GLN A 10 -17.98 73.14 22.89
N ALA A 11 -16.64 72.97 22.89
CA ALA A 11 -15.57 72.91 21.89
C ALA A 11 -14.27 72.38 22.57
N GLY A 12 -13.50 71.51 21.91
CA GLY A 12 -12.07 71.72 21.60
C GLY A 12 -11.06 71.06 22.58
N PRO A 13 -9.74 71.07 22.29
CA PRO A 13 -9.06 70.28 21.24
C PRO A 13 -7.81 69.52 21.75
N GLY A 14 -7.22 68.65 20.92
CA GLY A 14 -5.79 68.30 20.96
C GLY A 14 -5.44 66.84 21.31
N GLY A 15 -4.89 66.12 20.32
CA GLY A 15 -4.33 64.77 20.51
C GLY A 15 -4.09 64.05 19.19
N GLU A 16 -3.16 64.55 18.39
CA GLU A 16 -2.71 63.99 17.11
C GLU A 16 -1.95 62.67 17.33
N HIS A 17 -2.44 61.58 16.72
CA HIS A 17 -1.62 60.42 16.38
C HIS A 17 -1.93 60.04 14.93
N GLU A 18 -1.17 60.65 14.03
CA GLU A 18 -1.07 60.23 12.63
C GLU A 18 -0.44 58.82 12.58
N GLY A 19 -1.29 57.80 12.55
CA GLY A 19 -0.91 56.48 12.07
C GLY A 19 -0.84 56.53 10.55
N GLU A 20 0.36 56.75 10.02
CA GLU A 20 0.68 56.69 8.59
C GLU A 20 0.21 55.34 8.02
N ARG A 21 -0.82 55.36 7.16
CA ARG A 21 -1.31 54.15 6.49
C ARG A 21 -0.27 53.72 5.46
N VAL A 22 0.56 52.74 5.80
CA VAL A 22 1.52 52.15 4.86
C VAL A 22 0.76 51.44 3.74
N VAL A 23 0.72 52.06 2.56
CA VAL A 23 0.16 51.44 1.34
C VAL A 23 1.23 50.53 0.75
N VAL A 24 1.21 49.25 1.13
CA VAL A 24 2.07 48.23 0.51
C VAL A 24 1.53 47.91 -0.87
N ARG A 25 2.12 48.51 -1.91
CA ARG A 25 1.85 48.14 -3.29
C ARG A 25 2.62 46.87 -3.62
N ASP A 26 1.95 45.72 -3.50
CA ASP A 26 2.50 44.44 -3.94
C ASP A 26 2.66 44.45 -5.47
N ARG A 27 3.91 44.33 -5.94
CA ARG A 27 4.29 44.33 -7.36
C ARG A 27 4.51 42.93 -7.92
N ARG A 28 4.08 41.87 -7.21
CA ARG A 28 4.23 40.51 -7.72
C ARG A 28 3.41 40.33 -8.99
N ARG A 29 4.08 39.82 -10.04
CA ARG A 29 3.49 39.51 -11.36
C ARG A 29 2.62 38.24 -11.32
N ILE A 30 2.75 37.44 -10.26
CA ILE A 30 2.12 36.13 -10.10
C ILE A 30 1.38 36.09 -8.76
N ASP A 31 0.14 35.61 -8.77
CA ASP A 31 -0.67 35.47 -7.56
C ASP A 31 -0.19 34.30 -6.68
N PRO A 32 0.05 34.51 -5.37
CA PRO A 32 0.58 33.48 -4.49
C PRO A 32 -0.40 32.35 -4.14
N LEU A 33 -1.70 32.48 -4.42
CA LEU A 33 -2.70 31.43 -4.13
C LEU A 33 -3.07 30.60 -5.37
N THR A 34 -2.96 31.18 -6.57
CA THR A 34 -3.39 30.52 -7.82
C THR A 34 -2.26 30.28 -8.82
N GLY A 35 -1.10 30.94 -8.67
CA GLY A 35 0.06 30.74 -9.55
C GLY A 35 -0.09 31.37 -10.95
N GLU A 36 -1.17 32.09 -11.22
CA GLU A 36 -1.43 32.71 -12.52
C GLU A 36 -0.88 34.15 -12.61
N VAL A 37 -0.52 34.57 -13.82
CA VAL A 37 -0.02 35.91 -14.12
C VAL A 37 -1.18 36.90 -14.15
N ARG A 38 -1.13 37.95 -13.33
CA ARG A 38 -2.15 39.00 -13.32
C ARG A 38 -1.95 39.94 -14.52
N THR A 39 -2.99 40.10 -15.35
CA THR A 39 -3.06 41.14 -16.39
C THR A 39 -3.80 42.36 -15.81
N PRO A 40 -3.21 43.57 -15.75
CA PRO A 40 -3.94 44.74 -15.29
C PRO A 40 -5.02 45.13 -16.32
N ALA A 41 -6.23 45.38 -15.82
CA ALA A 41 -7.34 45.87 -16.63
C ALA A 41 -7.16 47.38 -16.90
N GLY A 42 -6.91 47.72 -18.15
CA GLY A 42 -6.85 49.10 -18.63
C GLY A 42 -5.85 49.27 -19.76
N ASP A 43 -6.22 48.83 -20.97
CA ASP A 43 -5.68 49.38 -22.21
C ASP A 43 -6.65 49.05 -23.36
N GLU A 44 -7.45 50.04 -23.77
CA GLU A 44 -8.02 50.11 -25.11
C GLU A 44 -7.05 50.89 -26.03
N PRO A 45 -6.98 50.56 -27.33
CA PRO A 45 -5.85 50.91 -28.17
C PRO A 45 -5.99 52.31 -28.76
N ALA A 46 -4.99 53.17 -28.54
CA ALA A 46 -4.86 54.42 -29.26
C ALA A 46 -3.39 54.74 -29.55
N GLY A 47 -3.05 54.86 -30.84
CA GLY A 47 -1.90 55.65 -31.30
C GLY A 47 -0.78 54.87 -31.99
N ALA A 48 -0.47 55.31 -33.22
CA ALA A 48 0.58 54.82 -34.12
C ALA A 48 2.01 54.82 -33.52
N PRO A 49 2.96 54.06 -34.09
CA PRO A 49 4.27 53.83 -33.48
C PRO A 49 5.15 55.07 -33.56
N ALA A 50 5.64 55.53 -32.41
CA ALA A 50 6.74 56.49 -32.33
C ALA A 50 8.07 55.76 -32.59
N PRO A 51 8.95 56.26 -33.49
CA PRO A 51 10.27 55.71 -33.69
C PRO A 51 11.20 56.25 -32.61
N GLY A 52 11.59 55.39 -31.67
CA GLY A 52 12.52 55.75 -30.61
C GLY A 52 12.27 55.03 -29.31
N ALA A 53 12.18 53.69 -29.34
CA ALA A 53 12.52 52.93 -28.15
C ALA A 53 14.05 53.02 -28.01
N PRO A 54 14.60 53.50 -26.87
CA PRO A 54 16.02 53.30 -26.62
C PRO A 54 16.25 51.79 -26.66
N GLU A 55 17.12 51.34 -27.55
CA GLU A 55 17.63 49.97 -27.51
C GLU A 55 18.10 49.74 -26.08
N SER A 56 17.44 48.82 -25.39
CA SER A 56 17.84 48.35 -24.07
C SER A 56 19.20 47.71 -24.25
N THR A 57 20.25 48.51 -24.15
CA THR A 57 21.61 48.03 -23.96
C THR A 57 21.61 47.37 -22.60
N THR A 58 21.35 46.06 -22.60
CA THR A 58 21.43 45.26 -21.38
C THR A 58 22.84 45.42 -20.86
N ASP A 59 22.95 45.95 -19.64
CA ASP A 59 24.24 46.10 -18.97
C ASP A 59 24.91 44.70 -18.92
N PRO A 60 26.15 44.54 -19.42
CA PRO A 60 26.84 43.24 -19.43
C PRO A 60 26.90 42.60 -18.05
N ARG A 61 26.85 43.40 -16.97
CA ARG A 61 26.77 42.90 -15.60
C ARG A 61 25.44 42.20 -15.29
N ILE A 62 24.33 42.65 -15.87
CA ILE A 62 23.01 42.04 -15.70
C ILE A 62 22.97 40.68 -16.41
N GLU A 63 23.53 40.58 -17.61
CA GLU A 63 23.59 39.31 -18.35
C GLU A 63 24.43 38.26 -17.62
N GLU A 64 25.59 38.68 -17.08
CA GLU A 64 26.46 37.81 -16.27
C GLU A 64 25.73 37.27 -15.02
N LEU A 65 25.05 38.14 -14.28
CA LEU A 65 24.26 37.75 -13.10
C LEU A 65 23.09 36.84 -13.46
N GLN A 66 22.44 37.06 -14.61
CA GLN A 66 21.36 36.19 -15.10
C GLN A 66 21.89 34.79 -15.46
N ALA A 67 23.06 34.70 -16.09
CA ALA A 67 23.71 33.43 -16.38
C ALA A 67 24.08 32.68 -15.10
N GLU A 68 24.66 33.36 -14.10
CA GLU A 68 25.01 32.77 -12.80
C GLU A 68 23.75 32.27 -12.04
N VAL A 69 22.66 33.03 -12.08
CA VAL A 69 21.38 32.61 -11.50
C VAL A 69 20.81 31.40 -12.24
N ALA A 70 20.89 31.37 -13.58
CA ALA A 70 20.41 30.25 -14.38
C ALA A 70 21.23 28.97 -14.11
N GLU A 71 22.55 29.07 -14.05
CA GLU A 71 23.46 27.97 -13.71
C GLU A 71 23.15 27.43 -12.31
N ARG A 72 23.09 28.29 -11.30
CA ARG A 72 22.76 27.90 -9.92
C ARG A 72 21.36 27.29 -9.82
N THR A 73 20.40 27.81 -10.57
CA THR A 73 19.03 27.26 -10.60
C THR A 73 19.03 25.87 -11.21
N ALA A 74 19.76 25.66 -12.31
CA ALA A 74 19.92 24.34 -12.93
C ALA A 74 20.59 23.34 -11.98
N ASP A 75 21.63 23.77 -11.26
CA ASP A 75 22.30 22.94 -10.26
C ASP A 75 21.38 22.59 -9.08
N LEU A 76 20.61 23.55 -8.57
CA LEU A 76 19.62 23.30 -7.52
C LEU A 76 18.54 22.33 -7.99
N GLN A 77 18.07 22.47 -9.23
CA GLN A 77 17.10 21.54 -9.82
C GLN A 77 17.69 20.12 -9.92
N ARG A 78 18.93 19.99 -10.39
CA ARG A 78 19.63 18.71 -10.47
C ARG A 78 19.80 18.05 -9.10
N VAL A 79 20.33 18.77 -8.11
CA VAL A 79 20.51 18.26 -6.74
C VAL A 79 19.16 17.92 -6.10
N SER A 80 18.12 18.70 -6.34
CA SER A 80 16.77 18.41 -5.84
C SER A 80 16.22 17.09 -6.42
N ALA A 81 16.45 16.84 -7.70
CA ALA A 81 16.06 15.61 -8.38
C ALA A 81 16.86 14.40 -7.85
N GLU A 82 18.17 14.56 -7.69
CA GLU A 82 19.05 13.54 -7.09
C GLU A 82 18.60 13.19 -5.67
N TYR A 83 18.29 14.18 -4.83
CA TYR A 83 17.80 13.97 -3.47
C TYR A 83 16.42 13.28 -3.46
N ALA A 84 15.50 13.68 -4.34
CA ALA A 84 14.20 13.02 -4.45
C ALA A 84 14.35 11.55 -4.85
N ASN A 85 15.26 11.24 -5.78
CA ASN A 85 15.57 9.86 -6.18
C ASN A 85 16.23 9.07 -5.05
N TYR A 86 17.18 9.68 -4.34
CA TYR A 86 17.82 9.07 -3.17
C TYR A 86 16.79 8.72 -2.09
N ARG A 87 15.91 9.66 -1.72
CA ARG A 87 14.87 9.45 -0.71
C ARG A 87 13.96 8.27 -1.09
N ARG A 88 13.46 8.25 -2.33
CA ARG A 88 12.64 7.14 -2.84
C ARG A 88 13.36 5.79 -2.83
N ARG A 89 14.68 5.79 -3.04
CA ARG A 89 15.49 4.56 -2.97
C ARG A 89 15.63 4.10 -1.53
N VAL A 90 16.01 5.00 -0.61
CA VAL A 90 16.18 4.68 0.81
C VAL A 90 14.89 4.15 1.44
N ASP A 91 13.74 4.74 1.11
CA ASP A 91 12.47 4.28 1.66
C ASP A 91 12.12 2.86 1.18
N ARG A 92 12.33 2.55 -0.10
CA ARG A 92 12.19 1.17 -0.62
C ARG A 92 13.17 0.20 0.02
N ASP A 93 14.44 0.59 0.16
CA ASP A 93 15.46 -0.26 0.76
C ASP A 93 15.13 -0.57 2.23
N ARG A 94 14.58 0.41 2.98
CA ARG A 94 14.09 0.20 4.34
C ARG A 94 12.98 -0.82 4.41
N GLU A 95 12.00 -0.75 3.51
CA GLU A 95 10.91 -1.73 3.42
C GLU A 95 11.44 -3.14 3.14
N VAL A 96 12.39 -3.27 2.20
CA VAL A 96 13.04 -4.55 1.86
C VAL A 96 13.81 -5.12 3.05
N VAL A 97 14.55 -4.29 3.77
CA VAL A 97 15.29 -4.71 4.98
C VAL A 97 14.33 -5.18 6.06
N LEU A 98 13.24 -4.45 6.31
CA LEU A 98 12.22 -4.85 7.29
C LEU A 98 11.54 -6.17 6.89
N ALA A 99 11.17 -6.34 5.62
CA ALA A 99 10.57 -7.57 5.13
C ALA A 99 11.53 -8.76 5.24
N THR A 100 12.81 -8.56 4.91
CA THR A 100 13.85 -9.59 5.03
C THR A 100 14.11 -9.97 6.47
N ALA A 101 14.17 -8.99 7.38
CA ALA A 101 14.34 -9.26 8.80
C ALA A 101 13.17 -10.05 9.39
N ARG A 102 11.92 -9.71 9.02
CA ARG A 102 10.73 -10.48 9.44
C ARG A 102 10.77 -11.91 8.90
N ALA A 103 11.15 -12.09 7.63
CA ALA A 103 11.29 -13.40 7.00
C ALA A 103 12.34 -14.26 7.72
N GLN A 104 13.48 -13.68 8.08
CA GLN A 104 14.53 -14.40 8.80
C GLN A 104 14.06 -14.87 10.17
N VAL A 105 13.45 -13.99 10.96
CA VAL A 105 12.94 -14.34 12.30
C VAL A 105 11.85 -15.41 12.19
N ALA A 106 10.93 -15.29 11.24
CA ALA A 106 9.90 -16.30 11.00
C ALA A 106 10.50 -17.65 10.60
N ALA A 107 11.52 -17.66 9.74
CA ALA A 107 12.23 -18.87 9.32
C ALA A 107 12.94 -19.56 10.49
N ASP A 108 13.62 -18.78 11.34
CA ASP A 108 14.33 -19.29 12.52
C ASP A 108 13.37 -19.89 13.58
N LEU A 109 12.10 -19.47 13.58
CA LEU A 109 11.05 -19.99 14.45
C LEU A 109 10.30 -21.20 13.87
N LEU A 110 10.48 -21.55 12.59
CA LEU A 110 9.83 -22.72 11.98
C LEU A 110 10.09 -24.03 12.73
N PRO A 111 11.30 -24.33 13.24
CA PRO A 111 11.51 -25.55 14.03
C PRO A 111 10.61 -25.63 15.28
N VAL A 112 10.29 -24.49 15.90
CA VAL A 112 9.38 -24.45 17.05
C VAL A 112 7.95 -24.76 16.62
N VAL A 113 7.53 -24.26 15.45
CA VAL A 113 6.23 -24.59 14.86
C VAL A 113 6.16 -26.07 14.51
N ASP A 114 7.23 -26.64 13.93
CA ASP A 114 7.31 -28.07 13.63
C ASP A 114 7.15 -28.94 14.87
N ASP A 115 7.77 -28.55 15.99
CA ASP A 115 7.66 -29.28 17.26
C ASP A 115 6.25 -29.17 17.86
N ILE A 116 5.60 -28.02 17.72
CA ILE A 116 4.18 -27.84 18.09
C ILE A 116 3.28 -28.76 17.27
N GLU A 117 3.46 -28.79 15.94
CA GLU A 117 2.68 -29.65 15.05
C GLU A 117 2.93 -31.14 15.35
N ARG A 118 4.19 -31.52 15.62
CA ARG A 118 4.55 -32.88 16.03
C ARG A 118 3.86 -33.26 17.35
N ALA A 119 3.88 -32.38 18.35
CA ALA A 119 3.20 -32.61 19.61
C ALA A 119 1.68 -32.75 19.43
N GLU A 120 1.08 -31.97 18.51
CA GLU A 120 -0.34 -32.11 18.17
C GLU A 120 -0.64 -33.46 17.52
N GLN A 121 0.17 -33.90 16.55
CA GLN A 121 0.03 -35.20 15.88
C GLN A 121 0.11 -36.39 16.84
N HIS A 122 0.93 -36.30 17.89
CA HIS A 122 1.05 -37.34 18.92
C HIS A 122 0.01 -37.22 20.04
N GLY A 123 -0.82 -36.17 20.06
CA GLY A 123 -1.81 -35.93 21.11
C GLY A 123 -1.22 -35.37 22.42
N ASP A 124 0.05 -34.97 22.39
CA ASP A 124 0.78 -34.41 23.53
C ASP A 124 0.46 -32.92 23.73
N LEU A 125 -0.15 -32.26 22.74
CA LEU A 125 -0.54 -30.86 22.82
C LEU A 125 -1.91 -30.68 23.50
N ASN A 126 -1.90 -30.51 24.83
CA ASN A 126 -3.13 -30.37 25.62
C ASN A 126 -3.02 -29.29 26.73
N GLY A 127 -4.18 -28.95 27.31
CA GLY A 127 -4.28 -28.06 28.46
C GLY A 127 -3.67 -26.66 28.25
N PRO A 128 -3.03 -26.06 29.27
CA PRO A 128 -2.42 -24.74 29.17
C PRO A 128 -1.32 -24.62 28.11
N PHE A 129 -0.65 -25.71 27.77
CA PHE A 129 0.40 -25.72 26.75
C PHE A 129 -0.17 -25.51 25.36
N LYS A 130 -1.33 -26.14 25.04
CA LYS A 130 -2.07 -25.87 23.80
C LYS A 130 -2.39 -24.38 23.64
N ALA A 131 -2.90 -23.74 24.69
CA ALA A 131 -3.22 -22.30 24.63
C ALA A 131 -1.99 -21.40 24.40
N VAL A 132 -0.77 -21.85 24.73
CA VAL A 132 0.46 -21.14 24.43
C VAL A 132 0.87 -21.38 22.98
N ALA A 133 0.82 -22.63 22.52
CA ALA A 133 1.10 -23.00 21.14
C ALA A 133 0.18 -22.26 20.15
N ASP A 134 -1.13 -22.24 20.41
CA ASP A 134 -2.11 -21.52 19.60
C ASP A 134 -1.76 -20.02 19.50
N LYS A 135 -1.34 -19.40 20.62
CA LYS A 135 -0.91 -17.99 20.62
C LYS A 135 0.36 -17.75 19.82
N VAL A 136 1.32 -18.68 19.87
CA VAL A 136 2.56 -18.58 19.08
C VAL A 136 2.23 -18.63 17.59
N VAL A 137 1.42 -19.61 17.18
CA VAL A 137 0.95 -19.74 15.80
C VAL A 137 0.16 -18.50 15.37
N ASP A 138 -0.78 -18.03 16.18
CA ASP A 138 -1.57 -16.82 15.92
C ASP A 138 -0.69 -15.57 15.69
N VAL A 139 0.37 -15.40 16.48
CA VAL A 139 1.29 -14.27 16.32
C VAL A 139 2.04 -14.36 15.00
N LEU A 140 2.49 -15.56 14.61
CA LEU A 140 3.17 -15.78 13.34
C LEU A 140 2.21 -15.59 12.15
N THR A 141 0.97 -16.07 12.25
CA THR A 141 -0.05 -15.85 11.22
C THR A 141 -0.38 -14.37 11.07
N LYS A 142 -0.49 -13.61 12.17
CA LYS A 142 -0.66 -12.14 12.12
C LYS A 142 0.53 -11.41 11.51
N LEU A 143 1.74 -11.98 11.59
CA LEU A 143 2.92 -11.47 10.90
C LEU A 143 2.88 -11.73 9.39
N GLY A 144 1.95 -12.59 8.93
CA GLY A 144 1.77 -12.99 7.54
C GLY A 144 2.32 -14.36 7.20
N LEU A 145 2.61 -15.21 8.20
CA LEU A 145 3.07 -16.59 7.98
C LEU A 145 1.89 -17.47 7.57
N GLU A 146 2.02 -18.14 6.43
CA GLU A 146 0.99 -19.01 5.88
C GLU A 146 1.56 -20.41 5.62
N PRO A 147 0.94 -21.48 6.16
CA PRO A 147 1.29 -22.85 5.81
C PRO A 147 0.75 -23.22 4.42
N PHE A 148 1.43 -24.12 3.74
CA PHE A 148 0.97 -24.76 2.50
C PHE A 148 1.52 -26.19 2.39
N GLY A 149 1.04 -26.93 1.39
CA GLY A 149 1.33 -28.35 1.22
C GLY A 149 0.31 -29.15 2.01
N VAL A 150 -0.86 -29.33 1.41
CA VAL A 150 -1.94 -30.18 1.91
C VAL A 150 -2.03 -31.42 1.03
N ASP A 151 -2.30 -32.57 1.63
CA ASP A 151 -2.47 -33.82 0.89
C ASP A 151 -3.54 -33.67 -0.20
N GLY A 152 -3.22 -34.12 -1.41
CA GLY A 152 -4.07 -34.01 -2.59
C GLY A 152 -3.92 -32.72 -3.39
N GLU A 153 -3.18 -31.71 -2.92
CA GLU A 153 -2.87 -30.52 -3.73
C GLU A 153 -2.01 -30.88 -4.96
N PRO A 154 -2.11 -30.13 -6.07
CA PRO A 154 -1.22 -30.28 -7.21
C PRO A 154 0.24 -30.04 -6.83
N PHE A 155 1.15 -30.87 -7.35
CA PHE A 155 2.57 -30.67 -7.13
C PHE A 155 3.11 -29.49 -7.94
N ASP A 156 3.50 -28.43 -7.26
CA ASP A 156 4.26 -27.30 -7.82
C ASP A 156 5.75 -27.34 -7.36
N PRO A 157 6.72 -27.53 -8.28
CA PRO A 157 8.16 -27.54 -7.96
C PRO A 157 8.71 -26.22 -7.38
N SER A 158 8.00 -25.10 -7.52
CA SER A 158 8.43 -23.80 -6.99
C SER A 158 8.23 -23.68 -5.47
N VAL A 159 7.31 -24.47 -4.90
CA VAL A 159 6.95 -24.45 -3.48
C VAL A 159 7.09 -25.81 -2.81
N HIS A 160 7.12 -26.91 -3.56
CA HIS A 160 7.21 -28.26 -3.03
C HIS A 160 8.56 -28.91 -3.34
N GLU A 161 9.10 -29.61 -2.33
CA GLU A 161 10.27 -30.47 -2.43
C GLU A 161 9.81 -31.93 -2.39
N ALA A 162 9.76 -32.59 -3.56
CA ALA A 162 9.42 -34.00 -3.66
C ALA A 162 10.60 -34.85 -3.18
N VAL A 163 10.43 -35.56 -2.06
CA VAL A 163 11.47 -36.44 -1.49
C VAL A 163 11.22 -37.91 -1.79
N GLN A 164 9.99 -38.27 -2.13
CA GLN A 164 9.61 -39.62 -2.49
C GLN A 164 8.54 -39.58 -3.59
N HIS A 165 8.57 -40.57 -4.49
CA HIS A 165 7.53 -40.80 -5.49
C HIS A 165 6.90 -42.16 -5.19
N GLU A 166 5.58 -42.19 -4.99
CA GLU A 166 4.81 -43.41 -4.86
C GLU A 166 4.49 -43.98 -6.25
N GLU A 167 4.46 -45.30 -6.35
CA GLU A 167 4.02 -45.97 -7.58
C GLU A 167 2.51 -45.76 -7.76
N SER A 168 2.07 -45.60 -9.00
CA SER A 168 0.67 -45.40 -9.35
C SER A 168 0.23 -46.38 -10.43
N ASP A 169 -0.98 -46.93 -10.26
CA ASP A 169 -1.66 -47.75 -11.26
C ASP A 169 -2.42 -46.89 -12.31
N ALA A 170 -2.31 -45.56 -12.24
CA ALA A 170 -3.03 -44.65 -13.12
C ALA A 170 -2.63 -44.88 -14.59
N THR A 171 -3.63 -45.16 -15.44
CA THR A 171 -3.46 -45.37 -16.87
C THR A 171 -4.08 -44.21 -17.64
N GLY A 172 -3.33 -43.56 -18.54
CA GLY A 172 -3.77 -42.39 -19.32
C GLY A 172 -3.09 -41.09 -18.89
N PRO A 173 -3.67 -39.91 -19.18
CA PRO A 173 -3.11 -38.62 -18.74
C PRO A 173 -3.13 -38.54 -17.21
N THR A 174 -1.97 -38.25 -16.62
CA THR A 174 -1.80 -38.14 -15.18
C THR A 174 -1.46 -36.71 -14.74
N VAL A 175 -1.75 -36.41 -13.47
CA VAL A 175 -1.30 -35.20 -12.77
C VAL A 175 -0.58 -35.64 -11.49
N THR A 176 0.62 -35.11 -11.27
CA THR A 176 1.36 -35.34 -10.04
C THR A 176 0.75 -34.51 -8.90
N VAL A 177 0.33 -35.19 -7.84
CA VAL A 177 -0.27 -34.58 -6.64
C VAL A 177 0.48 -34.98 -5.39
N LEU A 178 0.26 -34.26 -4.30
CA LEU A 178 0.80 -34.56 -3.00
C LEU A 178 0.11 -35.82 -2.44
N ALA A 179 0.83 -36.92 -2.32
CA ALA A 179 0.35 -38.16 -1.70
C ALA A 179 0.32 -38.02 -0.17
N ALA A 180 1.41 -37.48 0.39
CA ALA A 180 1.55 -37.20 1.81
C ALA A 180 2.50 -36.02 2.03
N VAL A 181 2.19 -35.18 3.01
CA VAL A 181 3.05 -34.07 3.44
C VAL A 181 3.85 -34.50 4.66
N LEU A 182 5.15 -34.73 4.46
CA LEU A 182 6.08 -35.14 5.53
C LEU A 182 6.48 -33.96 6.41
N ARG A 183 6.55 -32.76 5.82
CA ARG A 183 6.77 -31.51 6.53
C ARG A 183 6.11 -30.37 5.78
N ARG A 184 5.26 -29.60 6.46
CA ARG A 184 4.56 -28.45 5.87
C ARG A 184 5.53 -27.38 5.39
N GLY A 185 5.17 -26.77 4.27
CA GLY A 185 5.83 -25.59 3.73
C GLY A 185 5.27 -24.33 4.35
N TYR A 186 6.07 -23.27 4.40
CA TYR A 186 5.63 -21.97 4.91
C TYR A 186 6.12 -20.83 4.02
N ARG A 187 5.27 -19.83 3.85
CA ARG A 187 5.56 -18.57 3.16
C ARG A 187 5.22 -17.37 4.04
N LEU A 188 5.89 -16.25 3.80
CA LEU A 188 5.60 -14.96 4.43
C LEU A 188 5.23 -13.97 3.32
N GLY A 189 3.92 -13.70 3.17
CA GLY A 189 3.40 -13.04 1.97
C GLY A 189 3.78 -13.83 0.72
N ASP A 190 4.44 -13.18 -0.24
CA ASP A 190 4.84 -13.81 -1.50
C ASP A 190 6.16 -14.61 -1.42
N ARG A 191 6.85 -14.57 -0.28
CA ARG A 191 8.17 -15.21 -0.13
C ARG A 191 8.05 -16.57 0.53
N VAL A 192 8.44 -17.63 -0.19
CA VAL A 192 8.62 -18.97 0.39
C VAL A 192 9.79 -18.94 1.39
N LEU A 193 9.52 -19.31 2.64
CA LEU A 193 10.55 -19.44 3.68
C LEU A 193 11.16 -20.84 3.67
N ARG A 194 10.31 -21.86 3.47
CA ARG A 194 10.69 -23.25 3.39
C ARG A 194 9.70 -24.01 2.50
N PRO A 195 10.16 -24.81 1.53
CA PRO A 195 9.28 -25.64 0.73
C PRO A 195 8.64 -26.76 1.58
N ALA A 196 7.46 -27.23 1.17
CA ALA A 196 6.86 -28.40 1.80
C ALA A 196 7.62 -29.65 1.33
N MET A 197 8.02 -30.51 2.26
CA MET A 197 8.60 -31.81 1.91
C MET A 197 7.47 -32.81 1.74
N VAL A 198 7.35 -33.37 0.54
CA VAL A 198 6.19 -34.15 0.13
C VAL A 198 6.58 -35.45 -0.53
N THR A 199 5.73 -36.44 -0.35
CA THR A 199 5.66 -37.61 -1.22
C THR A 199 4.66 -37.30 -2.32
N VAL A 200 5.01 -37.60 -3.57
CA VAL A 200 4.15 -37.35 -4.73
C VAL A 200 3.65 -38.65 -5.36
N VAL A 201 2.50 -38.58 -6.02
CA VAL A 201 1.93 -39.69 -6.79
C VAL A 201 1.26 -39.14 -8.04
N ASP A 202 1.36 -39.88 -9.14
CA ASP A 202 0.63 -39.57 -10.36
C ASP A 202 -0.81 -40.08 -10.26
N ARG A 203 -1.82 -39.20 -10.34
CA ARG A 203 -3.23 -39.61 -10.38
C ARG A 203 -3.85 -39.36 -11.74
N SER A 204 -4.89 -40.12 -12.09
CA SER A 204 -5.61 -39.91 -13.36
C SER A 204 -6.21 -38.50 -13.40
N ALA A 205 -6.04 -37.79 -14.52
CA ALA A 205 -6.44 -36.38 -14.65
C ALA A 205 -7.97 -36.15 -14.55
N THR A 206 -8.78 -37.22 -14.59
CA THR A 206 -10.24 -37.18 -14.44
C THR A 206 -10.69 -37.06 -12.98
N GLU A 207 -9.80 -37.28 -12.01
CA GLU A 207 -10.07 -37.28 -10.56
C GLU A 207 -9.48 -36.08 -9.80
N ALA A 208 -9.04 -35.03 -10.50
CA ALA A 208 -8.47 -33.84 -9.87
C ALA A 208 -9.48 -33.19 -8.89
N PRO A 209 -9.05 -32.77 -7.69
CA PRO A 209 -9.96 -32.20 -6.70
C PRO A 209 -10.48 -30.86 -7.21
N THR A 210 -11.80 -30.75 -7.35
CA THR A 210 -12.50 -29.47 -7.45
C THR A 210 -12.28 -28.73 -6.13
N THR A 211 -11.46 -27.68 -6.17
CA THR A 211 -11.46 -26.64 -5.13
C THR A 211 -12.80 -25.91 -5.20
N ASP A 212 -13.81 -26.42 -4.48
CA ASP A 212 -15.11 -25.77 -4.41
C ASP A 212 -15.14 -24.80 -3.22
N GLY A 213 -14.97 -23.52 -3.55
CA GLY A 213 -15.14 -22.39 -2.66
C GLY A 213 -16.26 -21.48 -3.20
N SER A 214 -17.40 -21.54 -2.51
CA SER A 214 -18.47 -20.53 -2.41
C SER A 214 -19.73 -20.68 -3.31
N ALA A 215 -20.81 -21.12 -2.63
CA ALA A 215 -22.23 -20.71 -2.72
C ALA A 215 -22.93 -20.74 -4.10
N VAL A 216 -24.16 -21.23 -4.28
CA VAL A 216 -25.44 -20.94 -3.61
C VAL A 216 -26.37 -22.13 -3.95
N GLY A 217 -26.96 -22.85 -2.99
CA GLY A 217 -28.36 -22.67 -2.60
C GLY A 217 -29.38 -23.12 -3.65
N GLU A 218 -29.93 -24.32 -3.50
CA GLU A 218 -31.38 -24.58 -3.65
C GLU A 218 -31.72 -25.98 -3.13
N ALA A 219 -32.53 -25.98 -2.07
CA ALA A 219 -33.13 -27.16 -1.50
C ALA A 219 -34.48 -27.39 -2.18
N GLU A 220 -34.69 -28.59 -2.73
CA GLU A 220 -36.03 -29.09 -3.05
C GLU A 220 -36.28 -30.45 -2.36
N PRO A 221 -37.52 -30.68 -1.88
CA PRO A 221 -37.80 -31.69 -0.86
C PRO A 221 -38.13 -33.07 -1.45
N GLN A 222 -37.70 -34.11 -0.74
CA GLN A 222 -38.06 -35.50 -1.00
C GLN A 222 -39.55 -35.73 -0.68
N GLN A 223 -40.33 -36.09 -1.70
CA GLN A 223 -41.64 -36.71 -1.53
C GLN A 223 -41.47 -38.12 -0.96
N THR A 224 -41.96 -38.33 0.25
CA THR A 224 -42.14 -39.65 0.86
C THR A 224 -43.49 -40.20 0.42
N ASP A 225 -43.47 -41.21 -0.45
CA ASP A 225 -44.66 -41.97 -0.81
C ASP A 225 -45.06 -42.86 0.38
N LYS A 226 -46.28 -42.64 0.87
CA LYS A 226 -46.86 -43.34 2.01
C LYS A 226 -47.48 -44.64 1.54
N GLN A 227 -46.98 -45.75 2.09
CA GLN A 227 -47.63 -47.06 2.08
C GLN A 227 -49.08 -46.96 2.56
N HIS A 228 -50.00 -47.46 1.72
CA HIS A 228 -51.40 -47.69 2.03
C HIS A 228 -51.62 -49.22 2.15
N PRO A 229 -52.10 -49.76 3.28
CA PRO A 229 -52.59 -51.13 3.33
C PRO A 229 -54.11 -51.14 3.34
N GLU A 230 -54.74 -51.76 2.33
CA GLU A 230 -56.12 -52.24 2.43
C GLU A 230 -56.21 -53.72 2.02
N GLN A 231 -56.57 -54.51 3.02
CA GLN A 231 -57.57 -55.59 3.04
C GLN A 231 -57.39 -56.83 2.14
N HIS A 232 -57.20 -57.97 2.81
CA HIS A 232 -58.17 -59.07 2.79
C HIS A 232 -58.06 -59.96 4.03
#